data_AF-A0A0G0ZYD6-F1
#
_entry.id   AF-A0A0G0ZYD6-F1
#
_cell.length_a   1.000
_cell.length_b   1.000
_cell.length_c   1.000
_cell.angle_alpha   90.00
_cell.angle_beta   90.00
_cell.angle_gamma   90.00
#
_symmetry.space_group_name_H-M   'P 1'
#
loop_
_entity.id
_entity.type
_entity.pdbx_description
1 polymer ?
#
loop_
_entity_poly.entity_id
_entity_poly.type
_entity_poly.pdbx_seq_one_letter_code
_entity_poly.pdbx_strand_id
1 'polypeptide(L)'
;MKTSEDVLKKAQQILAKRKERENVKKRVEEEKRKFTEEINAVKKAREAELHQYAREIWQWVNQFLITDEAAVIFSALNPILLFTARFWQGAPVNSQSEHASMSLKVESFYSSQIGVLIYEEHSKQWSSGHQDCYNPADLVNNLHPDFLKQFAEALKNGVVWEKIDQDLSRFIH
;
A
#
# COMPACT_ATOMS: atom_id res chain seq x y z
N MET A 1 -49.34 2.04 -26.31
CA MET A 1 -48.46 3.22 -26.33
C MET A 1 -48.02 3.53 -24.91
N LYS A 2 -46.79 4.00 -24.68
CA LYS A 2 -46.38 4.51 -23.35
C LYS A 2 -47.03 5.87 -23.13
N THR A 3 -47.52 6.14 -21.92
CA THR A 3 -48.16 7.41 -21.56
C THR A 3 -47.15 8.42 -21.00
N SER A 4 -47.54 9.69 -20.89
CA SER A 4 -46.74 10.72 -20.19
C SER A 4 -46.50 10.36 -18.73
N GLU A 5 -47.45 9.68 -18.08
CA GLU A 5 -47.31 9.15 -16.72
C GLU A 5 -46.24 8.06 -16.60
N ASP A 6 -46.15 7.16 -17.59
CA ASP A 6 -45.09 6.13 -17.64
C ASP A 6 -43.69 6.75 -17.74
N VAL A 7 -43.57 7.85 -18.49
CA VAL A 7 -42.30 8.59 -18.64
C VAL A 7 -41.97 9.34 -17.35
N LEU A 8 -42.95 10.01 -16.73
CA LEU A 8 -42.78 10.74 -15.47
C LEU A 8 -42.34 9.82 -14.33
N LYS A 9 -42.97 8.63 -14.20
CA LYS A 9 -42.60 7.63 -13.19
C LYS A 9 -41.15 7.18 -13.34
N LYS A 10 -40.69 6.97 -14.59
CA LYS A 10 -39.28 6.63 -14.86
C LYS A 10 -38.33 7.77 -14.52
N ALA A 11 -38.68 9.01 -14.84
CA ALA A 11 -37.88 10.18 -14.47
C ALA A 11 -37.72 10.31 -12.95
N GLN A 12 -38.81 10.12 -12.20
CA GLN A 12 -38.79 10.13 -10.73
C GLN A 12 -37.92 9.01 -10.15
N GLN A 13 -38.00 7.79 -10.69
CA GLN A 13 -37.12 6.68 -10.29
C GLN A 13 -35.64 6.98 -10.54
N ILE A 14 -35.30 7.62 -11.66
CA ILE A 14 -33.92 8.03 -11.96
C ILE A 14 -33.43 9.08 -10.96
N LEU A 15 -34.25 10.08 -10.65
CA LEU A 15 -33.91 11.13 -9.69
C LEU A 15 -33.72 10.57 -8.28
N ALA A 16 -34.59 9.64 -7.84
CA ALA A 16 -34.45 8.95 -6.56
C ALA A 16 -33.13 8.16 -6.48
N LYS A 17 -32.80 7.37 -7.52
CA LYS A 17 -31.52 6.63 -7.59
C LYS A 17 -30.30 7.55 -7.59
N ARG A 18 -30.38 8.72 -8.23
CA ARG A 18 -29.29 9.71 -8.21
C ARG A 18 -29.07 10.27 -6.80
N LYS A 19 -30.16 10.65 -6.12
CA LYS A 19 -30.09 11.14 -4.74
C LYS A 19 -29.52 10.09 -3.78
N GLU A 20 -29.92 8.82 -3.94
CA GLU A 20 -29.36 7.71 -3.17
C GLU A 20 -27.85 7.55 -3.39
N ARG A 21 -27.39 7.56 -4.66
CA ARG A 21 -25.96 7.50 -4.99
C ARG A 21 -25.16 8.66 -4.38
N GLU A 22 -25.71 9.87 -4.41
CA GLU A 22 -25.07 11.03 -3.80
C GLU A 22 -24.95 10.89 -2.28
N ASN A 23 -26.01 10.41 -1.62
CA ASN A 23 -25.99 10.14 -0.18
C ASN A 23 -24.97 9.05 0.18
N VAL A 24 -24.89 7.97 -0.60
CA VAL A 24 -23.87 6.93 -0.42
C VAL A 24 -22.47 7.51 -0.59
N LYS A 25 -22.25 8.34 -1.63
CA LYS A 25 -20.95 8.98 -1.85
C LYS A 25 -20.53 9.86 -0.67
N LYS A 26 -21.43 10.71 -0.17
CA LYS A 26 -21.18 11.56 1.01
C LYS A 26 -20.83 10.73 2.25
N ARG A 27 -21.57 9.64 2.49
CA ARG A 27 -21.29 8.75 3.63
C ARG A 27 -19.92 8.10 3.54
N VAL A 28 -19.54 7.61 2.35
CA VAL A 28 -18.22 7.03 2.10
C VAL A 28 -17.11 8.07 2.27
N GLU A 29 -17.30 9.30 1.78
CA GLU A 29 -16.33 10.39 1.97
C GLU A 29 -16.15 10.74 3.45
N GLU A 30 -17.23 10.78 4.23
CA GLU A 30 -17.18 11.07 5.65
C GLU A 30 -16.53 9.94 6.47
N GLU A 31 -16.80 8.68 6.14
CA GLU A 31 -16.12 7.51 6.71
C GLU A 31 -14.61 7.56 6.43
N LYS A 32 -14.21 7.87 5.19
CA LYS A 32 -12.80 8.04 4.81
C LYS A 32 -12.11 9.17 5.59
N ARG A 33 -12.80 10.30 5.77
CA ARG A 33 -12.26 11.43 6.54
C ARG A 33 -12.01 11.04 8.00
N LYS A 34 -13.00 10.44 8.67
CA LYS A 34 -12.86 9.97 10.06
C LYS A 34 -11.73 8.97 10.20
N PHE A 35 -11.66 8.00 9.29
CA PHE A 35 -10.58 7.03 9.29
C PHE A 35 -9.20 7.70 9.14
N THR A 36 -9.08 8.70 8.27
CA THR A 36 -7.82 9.44 8.07
C THR A 36 -7.41 10.22 9.33
N GLU A 37 -8.38 10.83 10.02
CA GLU A 37 -8.18 11.53 11.29
C GLU A 37 -7.71 10.55 12.39
N GLU A 38 -8.31 9.36 12.47
CA GLU A 38 -7.91 8.30 13.40
C GLU A 38 -6.46 7.83 13.15
N ILE A 39 -6.10 7.57 11.89
CA ILE A 39 -4.73 7.19 11.54
C ILE A 39 -3.72 8.29 11.88
N ASN A 40 -4.05 9.55 11.61
CA ASN A 40 -3.17 10.67 11.95
C ASN A 40 -3.00 10.82 13.47
N ALA A 41 -4.06 10.57 14.26
CA ALA A 41 -3.96 10.55 15.71
C ALA A 41 -3.02 9.43 16.19
N VAL A 42 -3.10 8.24 15.60
CA VAL A 42 -2.18 7.12 15.89
C VAL A 42 -0.74 7.48 15.51
N LYS A 43 -0.53 8.08 14.32
CA LYS A 43 0.79 8.53 13.87
C LYS A 43 1.41 9.51 14.86
N LYS A 44 0.63 10.49 15.31
CA LYS A 44 1.07 11.48 16.30
C LYS A 44 1.38 10.84 17.66
N ALA A 45 0.55 9.90 18.11
CA ALA A 45 0.76 9.22 19.39
C ALA A 45 2.00 8.29 19.38
N ARG A 46 2.34 7.73 18.22
CA ARG A 46 3.45 6.77 18.04
C ARG A 46 4.62 7.35 17.24
N GLU A 47 4.73 8.66 17.16
CA GLU A 47 5.66 9.35 16.25
C GLU A 47 7.11 8.85 16.40
N ALA A 48 7.63 8.82 17.63
CA ALA A 48 8.99 8.38 17.91
C ALA A 48 9.25 6.92 17.49
N GLU A 49 8.28 6.03 17.75
CA GLU A 49 8.33 4.61 17.38
C GLU A 49 8.34 4.44 15.85
N LEU A 50 7.44 5.14 15.15
CA LEU A 50 7.35 5.08 13.68
C LEU A 50 8.59 5.63 13.00
N HIS A 51 9.14 6.74 13.50
CA HIS A 51 10.41 7.25 12.99
C HIS A 51 11.59 6.31 13.26
N GLN A 52 11.57 5.56 14.37
CA GLN A 52 12.57 4.52 14.60
C GLN A 52 12.44 3.40 13.55
N TYR A 53 11.24 2.87 13.33
CA TYR A 53 11.01 1.85 12.31
C TYR A 53 11.44 2.32 10.92
N ALA A 54 11.07 3.53 10.53
CA ALA A 54 11.45 4.10 9.24
C ALA A 54 12.97 4.23 9.07
N ARG A 55 13.70 4.61 10.14
CA ARG A 55 15.17 4.65 10.10
C ARG A 55 15.79 3.26 9.99
N GLU A 56 15.28 2.28 10.74
CA GLU A 56 15.76 0.89 10.67
C GLU A 56 15.57 0.31 9.27
N ILE A 57 14.39 0.51 8.68
CA ILE A 57 14.08 0.13 7.31
C ILE A 57 15.05 0.78 6.31
N TRP A 58 15.20 2.10 6.41
CA TRP A 58 16.04 2.86 5.48
C TRP A 58 17.52 2.44 5.58
N GLN A 59 18.00 2.21 6.79
CA GLN A 59 19.36 1.73 7.01
C GLN A 59 19.57 0.35 6.40
N TRP A 60 18.64 -0.58 6.61
CA TRP A 60 18.74 -1.91 6.02
C TRP A 60 18.77 -1.85 4.48
N VAL A 61 17.87 -1.06 3.87
CA VAL A 61 17.81 -0.91 2.41
C VAL A 61 19.14 -0.37 1.87
N ASN A 62 19.68 0.69 2.46
CA ASN A 62 20.95 1.26 2.00
C ASN A 62 22.12 0.28 2.18
N GLN A 63 22.13 -0.51 3.26
CA GLN A 63 23.14 -1.54 3.47
C GLN A 63 23.03 -2.67 2.44
N PHE A 64 21.81 -3.09 2.11
CA PHE A 64 21.56 -4.11 1.10
C PHE A 64 22.03 -3.64 -0.29
N LEU A 65 21.64 -2.43 -0.71
CA LEU A 65 21.90 -1.89 -2.05
C LEU A 65 23.39 -1.80 -2.43
N ILE A 66 24.30 -1.76 -1.45
CA ILE A 66 25.75 -1.65 -1.69
C ILE A 66 26.46 -3.02 -1.73
N THR A 67 25.73 -4.12 -1.60
CA THR A 67 26.31 -5.48 -1.64
C THR A 67 26.45 -5.98 -3.08
N ASP A 68 27.45 -6.83 -3.32
CA ASP A 68 27.62 -7.50 -4.61
C ASP A 68 26.44 -8.45 -4.88
N GLU A 69 25.89 -9.09 -3.84
CA GLU A 69 24.70 -9.93 -3.92
C GLU A 69 23.48 -9.12 -4.38
N ALA A 70 23.26 -7.92 -3.85
CA ALA A 70 22.18 -7.06 -4.32
C ALA A 70 22.35 -6.71 -5.80
N ALA A 71 23.56 -6.39 -6.26
CA ALA A 71 23.80 -6.11 -7.67
C ALA A 71 23.39 -7.27 -8.59
N VAL A 72 23.69 -8.51 -8.18
CA VAL A 72 23.26 -9.73 -8.90
C VAL A 72 21.74 -9.87 -8.85
N ILE A 73 21.11 -9.74 -7.67
CA ILE A 73 19.66 -9.88 -7.53
C ILE A 73 18.92 -8.82 -8.36
N PHE A 74 19.32 -7.55 -8.30
CA PHE A 74 18.72 -6.47 -9.10
C PHE A 74 18.88 -6.66 -10.61
N SER A 75 19.94 -7.34 -11.06
CA SER A 75 20.10 -7.69 -12.48
C SER A 75 19.10 -8.74 -12.95
N ALA A 76 18.58 -9.57 -12.04
CA ALA A 76 17.57 -10.58 -12.32
C ALA A 76 16.13 -10.09 -12.04
N LEU A 77 15.96 -9.21 -11.05
CA LEU A 77 14.67 -8.76 -10.55
C LEU A 77 14.71 -7.28 -10.18
N ASN A 78 13.98 -6.44 -10.91
CA ASN A 78 13.81 -5.02 -10.59
C ASN A 78 12.41 -4.53 -11.00
N PRO A 79 11.58 -3.99 -10.09
CA PRO A 79 11.82 -3.80 -8.65
C PRO A 79 11.78 -5.11 -7.85
N ILE A 80 12.44 -5.14 -6.70
CA ILE A 80 12.45 -6.29 -5.79
C ILE A 80 11.32 -6.15 -4.76
N LEU A 81 10.47 -7.18 -4.64
CA LEU A 81 9.43 -7.23 -3.62
C LEU A 81 10.03 -7.60 -2.25
N LEU A 82 9.95 -6.68 -1.29
CA LEU A 82 10.51 -6.88 0.05
C LEU A 82 9.46 -7.39 1.04
N PHE A 83 8.23 -6.91 0.95
CA PHE A 83 7.22 -7.22 1.95
C PHE A 83 5.79 -7.10 1.41
N THR A 84 4.88 -7.88 1.98
CA THR A 84 3.44 -7.80 1.69
C THR A 84 2.64 -7.99 2.98
N ALA A 85 1.65 -7.15 3.21
CA ALA A 85 0.70 -7.29 4.32
C ALA A 85 -0.74 -7.04 3.88
N ARG A 86 -1.70 -7.46 4.70
CA ARG A 86 -3.13 -7.43 4.36
C ARG A 86 -3.74 -6.07 4.68
N PHE A 87 -3.87 -5.26 3.65
CA PHE A 87 -4.45 -3.93 3.72
C PHE A 87 -5.17 -3.53 2.43
N TRP A 88 -6.09 -2.57 2.53
CA TRP A 88 -6.79 -1.95 1.41
C TRP A 88 -7.31 -0.56 1.76
N GLN A 89 -7.12 0.40 0.85
CA GLN A 89 -7.48 1.80 1.01
C GLN A 89 -6.95 2.40 2.32
N GLY A 90 -5.70 2.12 2.65
CA GLY A 90 -5.06 2.62 3.88
C GLY A 90 -5.48 1.90 5.16
N ALA A 91 -6.31 0.85 5.13
CA ALA A 91 -6.80 0.15 6.32
C ALA A 91 -6.42 -1.34 6.34
N PRO A 92 -6.13 -1.92 7.53
CA PRO A 92 -5.92 -3.36 7.64
C PRO A 92 -7.20 -4.10 7.25
N VAL A 93 -7.05 -5.21 6.51
CA VAL A 93 -8.17 -6.07 6.15
C VAL A 93 -8.03 -7.44 6.81
N ASN A 94 -9.15 -8.13 6.98
CA ASN A 94 -9.16 -9.49 7.51
C ASN A 94 -8.20 -10.39 6.70
N SER A 95 -7.45 -11.25 7.39
CA SER A 95 -6.52 -12.22 6.81
C SER A 95 -7.15 -13.19 5.81
N GLN A 96 -8.47 -13.40 5.89
CA GLN A 96 -9.25 -14.18 4.92
C GLN A 96 -9.52 -13.44 3.60
N SER A 97 -9.22 -12.13 3.52
CA SER A 97 -9.33 -11.37 2.28
C SER A 97 -8.16 -11.73 1.37
N GLU A 98 -8.35 -12.74 0.51
CA GLU A 98 -7.29 -13.28 -0.34
C GLU A 98 -6.72 -12.25 -1.32
N HIS A 99 -7.51 -11.25 -1.68
CA HIS A 99 -7.23 -10.41 -2.83
C HIS A 99 -6.70 -9.02 -2.51
N ALA A 100 -6.79 -8.58 -1.26
CA ALA A 100 -6.36 -7.25 -0.84
C ALA A 100 -5.02 -7.31 -0.11
N SER A 101 -4.04 -6.56 -0.59
CA SER A 101 -2.72 -6.45 0.03
C SER A 101 -2.05 -5.11 -0.27
N MET A 102 -1.26 -4.65 0.68
CA MET A 102 -0.20 -3.67 0.48
C MET A 102 1.12 -4.41 0.21
N SER A 103 1.93 -3.89 -0.69
CA SER A 103 3.30 -4.35 -0.92
C SER A 103 4.28 -3.19 -0.75
N LEU A 104 5.48 -3.53 -0.29
CA LEU A 104 6.62 -2.64 -0.34
C LEU A 104 7.70 -3.28 -1.18
N LYS A 105 8.15 -2.54 -2.19
CA LYS A 105 9.21 -2.94 -3.10
C LYS A 105 10.38 -1.96 -2.96
N VAL A 106 11.56 -2.38 -3.36
CA VAL A 106 12.69 -1.50 -3.58
C VAL A 106 13.03 -1.50 -5.06
N GLU A 107 13.09 -0.31 -5.63
CA GLU A 107 13.65 -0.09 -6.96
C GLU A 107 15.01 0.57 -6.80
N SER A 108 15.97 0.14 -7.62
CA SER A 108 17.24 0.83 -7.79
C SER A 108 17.46 1.08 -9.27
N PHE A 109 17.83 2.31 -9.62
CA PHE A 109 18.32 2.59 -10.96
C PHE A 109 19.78 2.09 -11.02
N TYR A 110 20.15 1.39 -12.08
CA TYR A 110 21.45 0.72 -12.19
C TYR A 110 22.62 1.63 -11.75
N SER A 111 23.49 1.12 -10.86
CA SER A 111 24.64 1.77 -10.23
C SER A 111 24.39 2.86 -9.17
N SER A 112 23.13 3.24 -8.88
CA SER A 112 22.86 4.18 -7.78
C SER A 112 22.85 3.46 -6.43
N GLN A 113 23.61 3.97 -5.44
CA GLN A 113 23.51 3.56 -4.03
C GLN A 113 22.23 4.10 -3.35
N ILE A 114 21.28 4.62 -4.12
CA ILE A 114 20.06 5.25 -3.64
C ILE A 114 18.90 4.45 -4.22
N GLY A 115 18.22 3.69 -3.36
CA GLY A 115 17.00 2.98 -3.72
C GLY A 115 15.77 3.82 -3.41
N VAL A 116 14.72 3.60 -4.19
CA VAL A 116 13.38 4.14 -3.96
C VAL A 116 12.54 3.02 -3.37
N LEU A 117 11.91 3.26 -2.22
CA LEU A 117 10.92 2.33 -1.68
C LEU A 117 9.57 2.64 -2.31
N ILE A 118 9.06 1.69 -3.09
CA ILE A 118 7.78 1.80 -3.77
C ILE A 118 6.72 1.09 -2.94
N TYR A 119 5.73 1.85 -2.51
CA TYR A 119 4.55 1.35 -1.84
C TYR A 119 3.40 1.20 -2.82
N GLU A 120 2.73 0.05 -2.81
CA GLU A 120 1.56 -0.18 -3.65
C GLU A 120 0.42 -0.90 -2.92
N GLU A 121 -0.82 -0.52 -3.23
CA GLU A 121 -2.03 -1.19 -2.76
C GLU A 121 -2.74 -1.91 -3.89
N HIS A 122 -2.97 -3.21 -3.73
CA HIS A 122 -3.59 -4.06 -4.74
C HIS A 122 -4.84 -4.75 -4.20
N SER A 123 -5.88 -4.80 -5.04
CA SER A 123 -7.06 -5.65 -4.85
C SER A 123 -7.45 -6.34 -6.15
N LYS A 124 -7.34 -7.67 -6.20
CA LYS A 124 -7.58 -8.46 -7.42
C LYS A 124 -6.77 -7.93 -8.62
N GLN A 125 -7.42 -7.29 -9.59
CA GLN A 125 -6.82 -6.70 -10.80
C GLN A 125 -6.64 -5.18 -10.70
N TRP A 126 -6.95 -4.57 -9.56
CA TRP A 126 -6.98 -3.12 -9.37
C TRP A 126 -5.86 -2.69 -8.44
N SER A 127 -4.97 -1.82 -8.92
CA SER A 127 -4.12 -1.00 -8.05
C SER A 127 -4.87 0.24 -7.62
N SER A 128 -4.83 0.59 -6.34
CA SER A 128 -5.52 1.77 -5.79
C SER A 128 -4.61 2.80 -5.13
N GLY A 129 -3.33 2.48 -4.97
CA GLY A 129 -2.35 3.37 -4.36
C GLY A 129 -0.95 3.04 -4.84
N HIS A 130 -0.19 4.08 -5.14
CA HIS A 130 1.22 4.03 -5.47
C HIS A 130 1.89 5.26 -4.85
N GLN A 131 2.89 5.04 -4.01
CA GLN A 131 3.68 6.09 -3.37
C GLN A 131 5.16 5.73 -3.42
N ASP A 132 5.97 6.66 -3.90
CA ASP A 132 7.41 6.56 -3.85
C ASP A 132 7.93 7.21 -2.57
N CYS A 133 8.77 6.48 -1.85
CA CYS A 133 9.38 6.94 -0.61
C CYS A 133 10.90 7.09 -0.82
N TYR A 134 11.39 8.32 -0.72
CA TYR A 134 12.78 8.70 -0.97
C TYR A 134 13.58 8.94 0.31
N ASN A 135 12.92 8.93 1.46
CA ASN A 135 13.55 9.11 2.77
C ASN A 135 12.70 8.50 3.91
N PRO A 136 13.24 8.37 5.13
CA PRO A 136 12.50 7.82 6.27
C PRO A 136 11.21 8.58 6.64
N ALA A 137 11.15 9.90 6.45
CA ALA A 137 9.95 10.66 6.78
C ALA A 137 8.81 10.36 5.80
N ASP A 138 9.11 10.08 4.53
CA ASP A 138 8.11 9.65 3.54
C ASP A 138 7.43 8.36 3.99
N LEU A 139 8.19 7.40 4.54
CA LEU A 139 7.62 6.16 5.08
C LEU A 139 6.61 6.45 6.20
N VAL A 140 6.93 7.34 7.14
CA VAL A 140 6.02 7.70 8.24
C VAL A 140 4.79 8.45 7.72
N ASN A 141 4.96 9.33 6.74
CA ASN A 141 3.89 10.15 6.18
C ASN A 141 2.93 9.34 5.30
N ASN A 142 3.46 8.41 4.50
CA ASN A 142 2.71 7.75 3.43
C ASN A 142 2.16 6.38 3.86
N LEU A 143 2.82 5.67 4.76
CA LEU A 143 2.42 4.32 5.15
C LEU A 143 1.48 4.29 6.35
N HIS A 144 0.69 3.23 6.45
CA HIS A 144 -0.09 2.94 7.65
C HIS A 144 0.87 2.57 8.82
N PRO A 145 0.63 3.05 10.06
CA PRO A 145 1.50 2.77 11.22
C PRO A 145 1.79 1.28 11.44
N ASP A 146 0.75 0.45 11.37
CA ASP A 146 0.91 -0.99 11.58
C ASP A 146 1.57 -1.71 10.41
N PHE A 147 1.46 -1.17 9.19
CA PHE A 147 2.20 -1.70 8.04
C PHE A 147 3.71 -1.46 8.23
N LEU A 148 4.06 -0.22 8.62
CA LEU A 148 5.46 0.15 8.88
C LEU A 148 6.08 -0.71 9.99
N LYS A 149 5.33 -0.94 11.08
CA LYS A 149 5.75 -1.83 12.17
C LYS A 149 5.97 -3.26 11.68
N GLN A 150 5.00 -3.84 10.99
CA GLN A 150 5.10 -5.22 10.50
C GLN A 150 6.29 -5.39 9.54
N PHE A 151 6.58 -4.39 8.71
CA PHE A 151 7.73 -4.45 7.83
C PHE A 151 9.05 -4.37 8.60
N ALA A 152 9.17 -3.49 9.60
CA ALA A 152 10.36 -3.43 10.46
C ALA A 152 10.59 -4.75 11.22
N GLU A 153 9.52 -5.44 11.62
CA GLU A 153 9.60 -6.79 12.20
C GLU A 153 10.03 -7.84 11.16
N ALA A 154 9.51 -7.76 9.93
CA ALA A 154 9.87 -8.64 8.81
C ALA A 154 11.35 -8.56 8.40
N LEU A 155 11.97 -7.39 8.58
CA LEU A 155 13.41 -7.23 8.39
C LEU A 155 14.22 -7.98 9.43
N LYS A 156 13.77 -7.97 10.70
CA LYS A 156 14.49 -8.59 11.82
C LYS A 156 14.40 -10.10 11.83
N ASN A 157 13.29 -10.66 11.36
CA ASN A 157 13.06 -12.11 11.35
C ASN A 157 13.43 -12.79 10.01
N GLY A 158 13.91 -12.02 9.02
CA GLY A 158 14.38 -12.57 7.75
C GLY A 158 13.29 -12.86 6.71
N VAL A 159 12.01 -12.56 6.99
CA VAL A 159 10.89 -12.76 6.05
C VAL A 159 11.10 -12.06 4.71
N VAL A 160 11.87 -10.97 4.69
CA VAL A 160 12.23 -10.28 3.44
C VAL A 160 12.99 -11.20 2.48
N TRP A 161 13.89 -12.06 2.98
CA TRP A 161 14.64 -12.98 2.13
C TRP A 161 13.75 -14.07 1.54
N GLU A 162 12.80 -14.60 2.32
CA GLU A 162 11.79 -15.53 1.81
C GLU A 162 10.97 -14.90 0.69
N LYS A 163 10.69 -13.59 0.78
CA LYS A 163 9.95 -12.86 -0.23
C LYS A 163 10.73 -12.71 -1.53
N ILE A 164 12.01 -12.37 -1.43
CA ILE A 164 12.91 -12.25 -2.58
C ILE A 164 13.06 -13.61 -3.27
N ASP A 165 13.28 -14.68 -2.50
CA ASP A 165 13.39 -16.06 -3.01
C ASP A 165 12.11 -16.52 -3.73
N GLN A 166 10.94 -16.27 -3.14
CA GLN A 166 9.65 -16.56 -3.78
C GLN A 166 9.48 -15.82 -5.11
N ASP A 167 9.94 -14.57 -5.20
CA ASP A 167 9.76 -13.76 -6.42
C ASP A 167 10.73 -14.22 -7.52
N LEU A 168 11.99 -14.49 -7.17
CA LEU A 168 12.98 -15.09 -8.09
C LEU A 168 12.53 -16.46 -8.60
N SER A 169 11.96 -17.30 -7.73
CA SER A 169 11.47 -18.64 -8.10
C SER A 169 10.39 -18.62 -9.19
N ARG A 170 9.66 -17.51 -9.37
CA ARG A 170 8.66 -17.36 -10.44
C ARG A 170 9.26 -17.26 -11.84
N PHE A 171 10.56 -16.96 -11.96
CA PHE A 171 11.25 -16.81 -13.23
C PHE A 171 12.08 -18.04 -13.62
N ILE A 172 12.19 -19.02 -12.71
CA ILE A 172 12.93 -20.27 -12.92
C ILE A 172 12.00 -21.39 -13.42
N HIS A 173 10.68 -21.18 -13.36
CA HIS A 173 9.63 -22.11 -13.80
C HIS A 173 8.82 -21.55 -14.97
#